data_AF-K9JU08-F1
#
_entry.id   AF-K9JU08-F1
#
_cell.length_a   1.000
_cell.length_b   1.000
_cell.length_c   1.000
_cell.angle_alpha   90.00
_cell.angle_beta   90.00
_cell.angle_gamma   90.00
#
_symmetry.space_group_name_H-M   'P 1'
#
loop_
_entity.id
_entity.type
_entity.pdbx_description
1 polymer ?
#
loop_
_entity_poly.entity_id
_entity_poly.type
_entity_poly.pdbx_seq_one_letter_code
_entity_poly.pdbx_strand_id
1 'polypeptide(L)' 'YELLNEPVAPEHEQWNQLVAKVHKALRELEPQRTLVIGSNMWQGHETMKFLKVPEGDKNIILSFHYYNP' A
#
# COMPACT_ATOMS: atom_id res chain seq x y z
N TYR A 1 -6.58 -8.03 3.61
CA TYR A 1 -6.45 -6.96 4.61
C TYR A 1 -6.06 -5.70 3.88
N GLU A 2 -6.68 -4.58 4.21
CA GLU A 2 -6.13 -3.27 3.87
C GLU A 2 -5.11 -2.86 4.93
N LEU A 3 -3.92 -2.44 4.49
CA LEU A 3 -2.80 -2.26 5.43
C LEU A 3 -2.97 -1.03 6.32
N LEU A 4 -3.41 0.09 5.75
CA LEU A 4 -3.62 1.35 6.44
C LEU A 4 -4.50 2.27 5.58
N ASN A 5 -5.56 2.79 6.17
CA ASN A 5 -6.39 3.83 5.57
C ASN A 5 -5.65 5.18 5.60
N GLU A 6 -5.66 5.87 4.46
CA GLU A 6 -5.22 7.26 4.27
C GLU A 6 -3.89 7.62 4.95
N PRO A 7 -2.76 6.98 4.58
CA PRO A 7 -1.47 7.37 5.14
C PRO A 7 -1.10 8.80 4.73
N VAL A 8 -0.47 9.53 5.65
CA VAL A 8 -0.01 10.93 5.45
C VAL A 8 1.42 11.08 5.98
N ALA A 9 2.32 10.22 5.48
CA ALA A 9 3.72 10.31 5.81
C ALA A 9 4.35 11.56 5.14
N PRO A 10 5.29 12.26 5.80
CA PRO A 10 6.03 13.36 5.19
C PRO A 10 6.69 13.01 3.86
N GLU A 11 7.28 11.81 3.76
CA GLU A 11 7.95 11.32 2.56
C GLU A 11 7.29 10.03 2.05
N HIS A 12 7.10 9.90 0.73
CA HIS A 12 6.52 8.70 0.12
C HIS A 12 7.29 7.42 0.47
N GLU A 13 8.60 7.52 0.65
CA GLU A 13 9.44 6.35 0.96
C GLU A 13 9.17 5.77 2.34
N GLN A 14 8.77 6.59 3.32
CA GLN A 14 8.43 6.11 4.66
C GLN A 14 7.20 5.19 4.61
N TRP A 15 6.23 5.51 3.76
CA TRP A 15 5.09 4.62 3.51
C TRP A 15 5.52 3.32 2.83
N ASN A 16 6.37 3.39 1.79
CA ASN A 16 6.88 2.21 1.10
C ASN A 16 7.65 1.26 2.04
N GLN A 17 8.45 1.81 2.97
CA GLN A 17 9.15 1.03 3.99
C GLN A 17 8.18 0.29 4.92
N LEU A 18 7.09 0.95 5.34
CA LEU A 18 6.07 0.32 6.18
C LEU A 18 5.31 -0.76 5.41
N VAL A 19 4.93 -0.50 4.15
CA VAL A 19 4.29 -1.50 3.27
C VAL A 19 5.15 -2.75 3.16
N ALA A 20 6.45 -2.60 2.86
CA ALA A 20 7.37 -3.73 2.73
C ALA A 20 7.49 -4.53 4.04
N LYS A 21 7.55 -3.84 5.19
CA LYS A 21 7.63 -4.48 6.51
C LYS A 21 6.38 -5.29 6.83
N VAL A 22 5.20 -4.71 6.62
CA VAL A 22 3.91 -5.37 6.91
C VAL A 22 3.65 -6.51 5.92
N HIS A 23 3.93 -6.29 4.64
CA HIS A 23 3.84 -7.31 3.59
C HIS A 23 4.68 -8.55 3.94
N LYS A 24 5.96 -8.36 4.28
CA LYS A 24 6.85 -9.46 4.66
C LYS A 24 6.29 -10.26 5.84
N ALA A 25 5.91 -9.58 6.91
CA ALA A 25 5.35 -10.23 8.10
C ALA A 25 4.06 -11.01 7.78
N LEU A 26 3.18 -10.46 6.93
CA LEU A 26 1.95 -11.13 6.52
C LEU A 26 2.21 -12.29 5.57
N ARG A 27 3.20 -12.24 4.68
CA ARG A 27 3.52 -13.36 3.78
C ARG A 27 4.19 -14.52 4.49
N GLU A 28 4.90 -14.27 5.60
CA GLU A 28 5.44 -15.32 6.47
C GLU A 28 4.34 -16.10 7.19
N LEU A 29 3.25 -15.44 7.61
CA LEU A 29 2.18 -16.04 8.42
C LEU A 29 0.96 -16.49 7.60
N GLU A 30 0.59 -15.72 6.59
CA GLU A 30 -0.62 -15.88 5.80
C GLU A 30 -0.34 -15.69 4.29
N PRO A 31 0.40 -16.62 3.65
CA PRO A 31 0.93 -16.43 2.29
C PRO A 31 -0.14 -16.19 1.23
N GLN A 32 -1.37 -16.66 1.44
CA GLN A 32 -2.49 -16.54 0.49
C GLN A 32 -3.48 -15.40 0.82
N ARG A 33 -3.22 -14.60 1.86
CA ARG A 33 -4.11 -13.48 2.23
C ARG A 33 -4.07 -12.39 1.15
N THR A 34 -5.21 -12.03 0.57
CA THR A 34 -5.25 -10.86 -0.32
C THR A 34 -4.95 -9.58 0.46
N LEU A 35 -4.00 -8.78 -0.03
CA LEU A 35 -3.61 -7.51 0.58
C LEU A 35 -4.12 -6.35 -0.28
N VAL A 36 -4.64 -5.31 0.35
CA VAL A 36 -5.09 -4.07 -0.29
C VAL A 36 -4.14 -2.97 0.13
N ILE A 37 -3.54 -2.28 -0.84
CA ILE A 37 -2.51 -1.27 -0.62
C ILE A 37 -2.86 -0.03 -1.42
N GLY A 38 -2.87 1.14 -0.78
CA GLY A 38 -2.98 2.43 -1.45
C GLY A 38 -1.70 3.25 -1.34
N SER A 39 -1.68 4.40 -2.00
CA SER A 39 -0.56 5.36 -1.98
C SER A 39 -0.54 6.21 -0.69
N ASN A 40 0.57 6.93 -0.50
CA ASN A 40 0.67 7.96 0.53
C ASN A 40 -0.16 9.21 0.17
N MET A 41 -0.39 10.12 1.12
CA MET A 41 -1.26 11.29 1.01
C MET A 41 -2.71 10.90 0.74
N TRP A 42 -3.37 10.36 1.76
CA TRP A 42 -4.80 10.01 1.76
C TRP A 42 -5.22 8.95 0.71
N GLN A 43 -4.31 8.05 0.34
CA GLN A 43 -4.54 7.10 -0.77
C GLN A 43 -4.97 7.82 -2.07
N GLY A 44 -4.48 9.03 -2.31
CA GLY A 44 -4.84 9.82 -3.49
C GLY A 44 -4.34 9.20 -4.80
N HIS A 45 -5.12 9.30 -5.87
CA HIS A 45 -4.75 8.77 -7.19
C HIS A 45 -3.44 9.38 -7.73
N GLU A 46 -3.16 10.66 -7.43
CA GLU A 46 -2.00 11.38 -7.96
C GLU A 46 -0.65 10.88 -7.41
N THR A 47 -0.67 10.26 -6.24
CA THR A 47 0.53 9.75 -5.56
C THR A 47 0.78 8.27 -5.82
N MET A 48 -0.09 7.59 -6.58
CA MET A 48 0.08 6.19 -6.97
C MET A 48 1.40 5.94 -7.69
N LYS A 49 1.90 6.91 -8.46
CA LYS A 49 3.21 6.85 -9.14
C LYS A 49 4.40 6.70 -8.18
N PHE A 50 4.23 7.00 -6.89
CA PHE A 50 5.29 6.88 -5.87
C PHE A 50 5.16 5.62 -5.01
N LEU A 51 4.05 4.88 -5.14
CA LEU A 51 3.85 3.63 -4.40
C LEU A 51 4.73 2.53 -5.00
N LYS A 52 5.56 1.90 -4.15
CA LYS A 52 6.34 0.71 -4.50
C LYS A 52 5.55 -0.53 -4.09
N VAL A 53 4.97 -1.20 -5.07
CA VAL A 53 4.26 -2.47 -4.85
C VAL A 53 5.29 -3.58 -4.65
N PRO A 54 5.15 -4.45 -3.62
CA PRO A 54 6.03 -5.60 -3.43
C PRO A 54 6.12 -6.48 -4.69
N GLU A 55 7.32 -6.58 -5.25
CA GLU A 55 7.56 -7.30 -6.51
C GLU A 55 7.31 -8.81 -6.38
N GLY A 56 6.83 -9.43 -7.46
CA GLY A 56 6.61 -10.88 -7.52
C GLY A 56 5.38 -11.39 -6.78
N ASP A 57 4.69 -10.54 -5.99
CA ASP A 57 3.45 -10.89 -5.32
C ASP A 57 2.24 -10.61 -6.20
N LYS A 58 1.53 -11.68 -6.58
CA LYS A 58 0.36 -11.62 -7.45
C LYS A 58 -0.97 -11.45 -6.69
N ASN A 59 -0.94 -11.43 -5.36
CA ASN A 59 -2.14 -11.41 -4.52
C ASN A 59 -2.28 -10.07 -3.75
N ILE A 60 -2.20 -8.98 -4.52
CA ILE A 60 -2.32 -7.60 -4.07
C ILE A 60 -3.37 -6.89 -4.93
N ILE A 61 -4.24 -6.13 -4.27
CA ILE A 61 -5.18 -5.19 -4.88
C ILE A 61 -4.66 -3.77 -4.59
N LEU A 62 -4.60 -2.94 -5.63
CA LEU A 62 -4.29 -1.52 -5.46
C LEU A 62 -5.59 -0.74 -5.23
N SER A 63 -5.55 0.17 -4.26
CA SER A 63 -6.70 1.00 -3.88
C SER A 63 -6.31 2.47 -3.91
N PHE A 64 -7.28 3.32 -4.25
CA PHE A 64 -7.15 4.77 -4.14
C PHE A 64 -8.51 5.37 -3.79
N HIS A 65 -8.48 6.52 -3.12
CA HIS A 65 -9.66 7.34 -2.88
C HIS A 65 -9.77 8.41 -3.96
N TYR A 66 -11.01 8.70 -4.37
CA TYR A 66 -11.29 9.70 -5.39
C TYR A 66 -12.46 10.58 -4.94
N TYR A 67 -12.12 11.79 -4.51
CA TYR A 67 -13.07 12.81 -4.07
C TYR A 67 -12.96 14.09 -4.91
N ASN A 68 -12.25 14.04 -6.04
CA ASN A 68 -12.20 15.17 -6.98
C ASN A 68 -13.59 15.36 -7.63
N PRO A 69 -14.00 16.61 -7.92
CA PRO A 69 -15.27 16.89 -8.60
C PRO A 69 -15.39 16.24 -9.98
#